data_AF-A0A971IAW1-F1
#
_entry.id   AF-A0A971IAW1-F1
#
_cell.length_a   1.000
_cell.length_b   1.000
_cell.length_c   1.000
_cell.angle_alpha   90.00
_cell.angle_beta   90.00
_cell.angle_gamma   90.00
#
_symmetry.space_group_name_H-M   'P 1'
#
loop_
_entity.id
_entity.type
_entity.pdbx_description
1 polymer ?
#
loop_
_entity_poly.entity_id
_entity_poly.type
_entity_poly.pdbx_seq_one_letter_code
_entity_poly.pdbx_strand_id
1 'polypeptide(L)' 'AKGIEFDAAMVVISDERDYSDPDERGLFYTAVTRPLHELSLFCPFRHLPPVLRGAEPRHYTTTLIQA' A
#
# COMPACT_ATOMS: atom_id res chain seq x y z
N ALA A 1 7.85 -5.37 -10.46
CA ALA A 1 8.42 -5.81 -9.17
C ALA A 1 8.49 -7.34 -8.98
N LYS A 2 7.93 -8.18 -9.87
CA LYS A 2 7.95 -9.64 -9.67
C LYS A 2 9.36 -10.20 -9.84
N GLY A 3 9.82 -10.99 -8.87
CA GLY A 3 11.14 -11.67 -8.90
C GLY A 3 12.32 -10.83 -8.40
N ILE A 4 12.05 -9.69 -7.76
CA ILE A 4 13.08 -8.77 -7.23
C ILE A 4 12.65 -8.33 -5.83
N GLU A 5 13.59 -8.20 -4.90
CA GLU A 5 13.35 -7.67 -3.56
C GLU A 5 13.96 -6.28 -3.42
N PHE A 6 13.41 -5.48 -2.52
CA PHE A 6 13.86 -4.12 -2.27
C PHE A 6 14.21 -3.96 -0.79
N ASP A 7 15.22 -3.15 -0.51
CA ASP A 7 15.53 -2.72 0.85
C ASP A 7 14.32 -1.95 1.45
N ALA A 8 13.84 -0.97 0.69
CA ALA A 8 12.65 -0.18 0.97
C ALA A 8 11.82 0.04 -0.31
N ALA A 9 10.51 0.23 -0.18
CA ALA A 9 9.69 0.72 -1.30
C ALA A 9 8.57 1.68 -0.89
N MET A 10 8.22 2.52 -1.85
CA MET A 10 7.04 3.39 -1.82
C MET A 10 6.00 2.86 -2.80
N VAL A 11 4.81 2.53 -2.31
CA VAL A 11 3.67 2.15 -3.16
C VAL A 11 2.70 3.33 -3.18
N VAL A 12 2.34 3.77 -4.39
CA VAL A 12 1.37 4.85 -4.59
C VAL A 12 0.04 4.23 -5.00
N ILE A 13 -1.01 4.49 -4.23
CA ILE A 13 -2.39 4.13 -4.56
C ILE A 13 -3.04 5.42 -5.05
N SER A 14 -3.32 5.50 -6.35
CA SER A 14 -3.66 6.77 -7.03
C SER A 14 -5.14 6.94 -7.35
N ASP A 15 -5.90 5.85 -7.37
CA ASP A 15 -7.38 5.83 -7.36
C ASP A 15 -7.87 5.06 -6.12
N GLU A 16 -8.96 5.51 -5.47
CA GLU A 16 -9.54 4.81 -4.32
C GLU A 16 -10.01 3.39 -4.65
N ARG A 17 -10.18 3.07 -5.93
CA ARG A 17 -10.61 1.76 -6.43
C ARG A 17 -9.45 0.84 -6.79
N ASP A 18 -8.21 1.33 -6.83
CA ASP A 18 -7.03 0.49 -7.06
C ASP A 18 -7.04 -0.71 -6.10
N TYR A 19 -6.87 -1.93 -6.63
CA TYR A 19 -6.86 -3.18 -5.87
C TYR A 19 -8.18 -3.54 -5.18
N SER A 20 -9.30 -2.91 -5.56
CA SER A 20 -10.63 -3.27 -5.06
C SER A 20 -11.19 -4.52 -5.74
N ASP A 21 -10.71 -4.84 -6.94
CA ASP A 21 -11.02 -6.09 -7.62
C ASP A 21 -10.31 -7.27 -6.91
N PRO A 22 -11.03 -8.36 -6.54
CA PRO A 22 -10.43 -9.56 -6.00
C PRO A 22 -9.25 -10.12 -6.81
N ASP A 23 -9.27 -10.00 -8.13
CA ASP A 23 -8.22 -10.48 -9.04
C ASP A 23 -6.93 -9.64 -8.93
N GLU A 24 -7.04 -8.39 -8.48
CA GLU A 24 -5.90 -7.48 -8.26
C GLU A 24 -5.22 -7.67 -6.90
N ARG A 25 -5.81 -8.46 -5.98
CA ARG A 25 -5.23 -8.72 -4.65
C ARG A 25 -3.83 -9.32 -4.72
N GLY A 26 -3.58 -10.18 -5.72
CA GLY A 26 -2.25 -10.75 -5.94
C GLY A 26 -1.21 -9.70 -6.32
N LEU A 27 -1.62 -8.67 -7.08
CA LEU A 27 -0.76 -7.53 -7.43
C LEU A 27 -0.45 -6.68 -6.20
N PHE A 28 -1.47 -6.35 -5.40
CA PHE A 28 -1.29 -5.62 -4.15
C PHE A 28 -0.36 -6.36 -3.19
N TYR A 29 -0.62 -7.66 -2.96
CA TYR A 29 0.22 -8.50 -2.12
C TYR A 29 1.66 -8.54 -2.63
N THR A 30 1.85 -8.66 -3.95
CA THR A 30 3.18 -8.60 -4.55
C THR A 30 3.84 -7.24 -4.33
N ALA A 31 3.12 -6.12 -4.35
CA ALA A 31 3.72 -4.81 -4.12
C ALA A 31 4.18 -4.63 -2.66
N VAL A 32 3.38 -5.07 -1.68
CA VAL A 32 3.65 -4.82 -0.24
C VAL A 32 4.57 -5.84 0.41
N THR A 33 4.88 -6.96 -0.24
CA THR A 33 5.75 -8.02 0.32
C THR A 33 7.19 -8.03 -0.22
N ARG A 34 7.50 -7.13 -1.16
CA ARG A 34 8.85 -7.02 -1.75
C ARG A 34 9.82 -6.16 -0.95
N PRO A 35 9.38 -5.17 -0.16
CA PRO A 35 10.27 -4.43 0.73
C PRO A 35 10.63 -5.26 1.96
N LEU A 36 11.92 -5.29 2.31
CA LEU A 36 12.44 -6.09 3.41
C LEU A 36 12.50 -5.33 4.73
N HIS A 37 12.85 -4.04 4.70
CA HIS A 37 13.05 -3.23 5.90
C HIS A 37 12.01 -2.12 6.04
N GLU A 38 11.58 -1.49 4.94
CA GLU A 38 10.66 -0.35 5.01
C GLU A 38 9.63 -0.33 3.87
N LEU A 39 8.36 -0.15 4.23
CA LEU A 39 7.25 0.03 3.32
C LEU A 39 6.51 1.33 3.66
N SER A 40 6.37 2.21 2.68
CA SER A 40 5.52 3.40 2.78
C SER A 40 4.42 3.36 1.72
N LEU A 41 3.18 3.64 2.13
CA LEU A 41 2.02 3.73 1.23
C LEU A 41 1.58 5.19 1.11
N PHE A 42 1.48 5.69 -0.12
CA PHE A 42 1.02 7.05 -0.39
C PHE A 42 -0.33 7.02 -1.08
N CYS A 43 -1.29 7.72 -0.49
CA CYS A 43 -2.67 7.79 -0.95
C CYS A 43 -3.08 9.27 -0.96
N PRO A 44 -3.43 9.88 -2.11
CA PRO A 44 -3.85 11.27 -2.19
C PRO A 44 -5.33 11.46 -1.76
N PHE A 45 -5.76 10.75 -0.72
CA PHE A 45 -7.15 10.69 -0.28
C PHE A 45 -7.30 11.09 1.19
N ARG A 46 -8.49 11.58 1.55
CA ARG A 46 -8.83 11.90 2.94
C ARG A 46 -9.07 10.67 3.80
N HIS A 47 -9.37 9.53 3.18
CA HIS A 47 -9.71 8.28 3.84
C HIS A 47 -8.82 7.16 3.32
N LEU A 48 -8.60 6.13 4.15
CA LEU A 48 -7.86 4.94 3.72
C LEU A 48 -8.64 4.19 2.62
N PRO A 49 -7.98 3.85 1.49
CA PRO A 49 -8.61 3.11 0.41
C PRO A 49 -9.08 1.72 0.91
N PRO A 50 -10.13 1.12 0.29
CA PRO A 50 -10.71 -0.15 0.72
C PRO A 50 -9.70 -1.28 0.88
N VAL A 51 -8.69 -1.35 0.02
CA VAL A 51 -7.62 -2.37 0.07
C VAL A 51 -6.85 -2.37 1.40
N LEU A 52 -6.79 -1.23 2.11
CA LEU A 52 -6.09 -1.09 3.40
C LEU A 52 -7.01 -1.28 4.61
N ARG A 53 -8.34 -1.35 4.44
CA ARG A 53 -9.28 -1.43 5.57
C ARG A 53 -9.16 -2.71 6.39
N GLY A 54 -8.59 -3.78 5.81
CA GLY A 54 -8.33 -5.03 6.52
C GLY A 54 -7.10 -4.97 7.43
N ALA A 55 -6.25 -3.94 7.31
CA ALA A 55 -5.07 -3.79 8.14
C ALA A 55 -5.44 -3.16 9.49
N GLU A 56 -5.08 -3.83 10.58
CA GLU A 56 -5.29 -3.28 11.92
C GLU A 56 -4.37 -2.06 12.17
N PRO A 57 -4.86 -0.99 12.82
CA PRO A 57 -4.09 0.23 13.06
C PRO A 57 -2.78 0.05 13.82
N ARG A 58 -2.60 -1.06 14.55
CA ARG A 58 -1.34 -1.36 15.25
C ARG A 58 -0.19 -1.77 14.33
N HIS A 59 -0.48 -2.09 13.06
CA HIS A 59 0.51 -2.57 12.10
C HIS A 59 1.11 -1.44 11.23
N TYR A 60 0.64 -0.21 11.37
CA TYR A 60 1.13 0.91 10.56
C TYR A 60 1.00 2.24 11.31
N THR A 61 1.73 3.24 10.83
CA THR A 61 1.57 4.64 11.24
C THR A 61 0.92 5.42 10.11
N THR A 62 0.20 6.49 10.44
CA THR A 62 -0.43 7.38 9.44
C THR A 62 0.10 8.79 9.62
N THR A 63 0.57 9.38 8.53
CA THR A 63 1.04 10.77 8.50
C THR A 63 0.21 11.54 7.46
N LEU A 64 -0.49 12.58 7.90
CA LEU A 64 -1.15 13.52 7.01
C LEU A 64 -0.14 14.58 6.57
N ILE A 65 0.19 14.59 5.29
CA ILE A 65 1.08 15.60 4.70
C ILE A 65 0.20 16.74 4.19
N GLN A 66 0.33 17.92 4.79
CA GLN A 66 -0.29 19.15 4.29
C GLN A 66 0.69 19.82 3.30
N ALA A 67 0.20 20.14 2.11
CA ALA A 67 0.94 20.91 1.11
C ALA A 67 0.75 22.42 1.34
#